data_AF-A0A7Z0TID1-F1
#
_entry.id   AF-A0A7Z0TID1-F1
#
_cell.length_a   1.000
_cell.length_b   1.000
_cell.length_c   1.000
_cell.angle_alpha   90.00
_cell.angle_beta   90.00
_cell.angle_gamma   90.00
#
_symmetry.space_group_name_H-M   'P 1'
#
loop_
_entity.id
_entity.type
_entity.pdbx_description
1 polymer ?
#
loop_
_entity_poly.entity_id
_entity_poly.type
_entity_poly.pdbx_seq_one_letter_code
_entity_poly.pdbx_strand_id
1 'polypeptide(L)'
;VERRQQAGVGFPDSPAALAARTARLLERQAVPAALVVEAVRSEPLAAPDAFERILGVSKELQAWSFLPRGARAAHSVARISARENGRELPVGTGFLVSPRLMMTNHHVLPDAETARDCFAEFDAQVTVDNTPQAPVRLGFDPDGFFVADKRLDYALVLLSSGPDGRPPGETFGWNRLSLQLGKLVVGEPVNVIGHPMGRLKEIAVRDNALQVRLDDFLHYRTDTEPGNSGSPVYNDQWEVVALHHSGVPRTDGQGRTVRRDGELWQRGDGEDSVDWVSNEGARISVVLKHLASLPFTPAQRELLAGMGAESGISGDGAATASATTGTTGTTATTGTTAAVTPT
;
A
#
# COMPACT_ATOMS: atom_id res chain seq x y z
N VAL A 1 19.12 -14.60 -5.61
CA VAL A 1 18.39 -14.12 -4.41
C VAL A 1 19.32 -13.93 -3.22
N GLU A 2 20.10 -14.93 -2.80
CA GLU A 2 21.08 -14.81 -1.70
C GLU A 2 22.04 -13.62 -1.83
N ARG A 3 22.58 -13.36 -3.04
CA ARG A 3 23.48 -12.21 -3.28
C ARG A 3 22.80 -10.84 -3.16
N ARG A 4 21.49 -10.74 -3.40
CA ARG A 4 20.68 -9.51 -3.21
C ARG A 4 20.08 -9.41 -1.81
N GLN A 5 19.77 -10.54 -1.17
CA GLN A 5 19.41 -10.62 0.25
C GLN A 5 20.59 -10.26 1.16
N GLN A 6 21.83 -10.56 0.74
CA GLN A 6 23.06 -10.11 1.41
C GLN A 6 23.38 -8.62 1.16
N ALA A 7 22.86 -8.02 0.09
CA ALA A 7 23.11 -6.61 -0.28
C ALA A 7 22.00 -5.65 0.17
N GLY A 8 20.78 -6.16 0.41
CA GLY A 8 19.67 -5.42 1.01
C GLY A 8 19.77 -5.39 2.54
N VAL A 9 18.99 -4.54 3.19
CA VAL A 9 18.92 -4.53 4.66
C VAL A 9 18.19 -5.80 5.10
N GLY A 10 18.96 -6.84 5.42
CA GLY A 10 18.51 -8.03 6.11
C GLY A 10 18.23 -7.75 7.59
N PHE A 11 17.60 -8.70 8.27
CA PHE A 11 17.25 -8.57 9.68
C PHE A 11 18.50 -8.42 10.59
N PRO A 12 18.47 -7.57 11.63
CA PRO A 12 17.47 -6.55 11.94
C PRO A 12 17.62 -5.30 11.06
N ASP A 13 16.52 -4.57 10.89
CA ASP A 13 16.49 -3.30 10.15
C ASP A 13 17.39 -2.24 10.82
N SER A 14 17.75 -1.17 10.09
CA SER A 14 18.61 -0.10 10.62
C SER A 14 17.99 0.57 11.87
N PRO A 15 18.80 1.03 12.85
CA PRO A 15 18.29 1.72 14.04
C PRO A 15 17.36 2.91 13.72
N ALA A 16 17.64 3.65 12.65
CA ALA A 16 16.80 4.76 12.20
C ALA A 16 15.42 4.29 11.69
N ALA A 17 15.37 3.17 10.96
CA ALA A 17 14.11 2.59 10.49
C ALA A 17 13.26 2.07 11.66
N LEU A 18 13.91 1.46 12.65
CA LEU A 18 13.27 1.00 13.88
C LEU A 18 12.71 2.18 14.70
N ALA A 19 13.47 3.26 14.86
CA ALA A 19 13.00 4.47 15.54
C ALA A 19 11.80 5.11 14.80
N ALA A 20 11.86 5.19 13.46
CA ALA A 20 10.75 5.69 12.64
C ALA A 20 9.51 4.81 12.78
N ARG A 21 9.66 3.48 12.88
CA ARG A 21 8.56 2.55 13.08
C ARG A 21 7.90 2.74 14.45
N THR A 22 8.69 2.88 15.52
CA THR A 22 8.17 3.13 16.87
C THR A 22 7.37 4.43 16.93
N ALA A 23 7.90 5.52 16.36
CA ALA A 23 7.19 6.80 16.30
C ALA A 23 5.85 6.69 15.56
N ARG A 24 5.83 5.96 14.44
CA ARG A 24 4.62 5.75 13.64
C ARG A 24 3.57 4.91 14.36
N LEU A 25 3.99 3.86 15.08
CA LEU A 25 3.07 3.02 15.87
C LEU A 25 2.38 3.82 16.99
N LEU A 26 3.11 4.73 17.64
CA LEU A 26 2.56 5.66 18.63
C LEU A 26 1.55 6.63 18.00
N GLU A 27 1.91 7.26 16.87
CA GLU A 27 1.03 8.19 16.15
C GLU A 27 -0.28 7.52 15.70
N ARG A 28 -0.19 6.28 15.21
CA ARG A 28 -1.35 5.48 14.76
C ARG A 28 -2.12 4.80 15.89
N GLN A 29 -1.74 5.02 17.16
CA GLN A 29 -2.32 4.38 18.34
C GLN A 29 -2.36 2.85 18.22
N ALA A 30 -1.38 2.28 17.52
CA ALA A 30 -1.32 0.86 17.20
C ALA A 30 -0.74 0.01 18.34
N VAL A 31 -0.08 0.65 19.31
CA VAL A 31 0.46 0.00 20.51
C VAL A 31 -0.02 0.79 21.73
N PRO A 32 -0.58 0.13 22.77
CA PRO A 32 -0.82 0.76 24.05
C PRO A 32 0.47 1.36 24.61
N ALA A 33 0.45 2.63 25.03
CA ALA A 33 1.63 3.32 25.57
C ALA A 33 2.32 2.54 26.70
N ALA A 34 1.58 1.73 27.46
CA ALA A 34 2.09 0.85 28.51
C ALA A 34 3.10 -0.21 27.99
N LEU A 35 2.85 -0.84 26.83
CA LEU A 35 3.78 -1.82 26.24
C LEU A 35 5.06 -1.16 25.73
N VAL A 36 4.96 0.07 25.22
CA VAL A 36 6.14 0.88 24.83
C VAL A 36 6.96 1.24 26.07
N VAL A 37 6.31 1.61 27.18
CA VAL A 37 6.97 1.90 28.46
C VAL A 37 7.61 0.65 29.06
N GLU A 38 7.00 -0.52 28.94
CA GLU A 38 7.53 -1.80 29.43
C GLU A 38 8.76 -2.27 28.63
N ALA A 39 8.74 -2.06 27.31
CA ALA A 39 9.90 -2.28 26.45
C ALA A 39 11.08 -1.33 26.74
N VAL A 40 10.80 -0.09 27.15
CA VAL A 40 11.82 0.90 27.57
C VAL A 40 12.35 0.64 28.99
N ARG A 41 11.57 -0.07 29.83
CA ARG A 41 11.91 -0.33 31.25
C ARG A 41 12.69 -1.62 31.49
N SER A 42 12.78 -2.52 30.52
CA SER A 42 13.63 -3.72 30.65
C SER A 42 15.10 -3.34 30.44
N GLU A 43 16.01 -4.06 31.10
CA GLU A 43 17.49 -3.86 31.08
C GLU A 43 18.05 -3.51 29.68
N PRO A 44 19.26 -2.90 29.57
CA PRO A 44 19.85 -2.59 28.27
C PRO A 44 20.22 -3.89 27.52
N LEU A 45 19.20 -4.54 26.97
CA LEU A 45 19.32 -5.44 25.84
C LEU A 45 19.92 -4.61 24.71
N ALA A 46 20.85 -5.19 23.97
CA ALA A 46 21.24 -4.60 22.70
C ALA A 46 19.95 -4.37 21.90
N ALA A 47 19.82 -3.20 21.24
CA ALA A 47 18.61 -2.85 20.51
C ALA A 47 18.01 -4.01 19.67
N PRO A 48 18.81 -4.85 18.96
CA PRO A 48 18.31 -6.03 18.25
C PRO A 48 17.46 -7.00 19.10
N ASP A 49 17.89 -7.33 20.32
CA ASP A 49 17.24 -8.33 21.19
C ASP A 49 15.94 -7.80 21.81
N ALA A 50 15.88 -6.49 22.05
CA ALA A 50 14.66 -5.81 22.48
C ALA A 50 13.59 -5.82 21.37
N PHE A 51 14.01 -5.60 20.10
CA PHE A 51 13.11 -5.69 18.95
C PHE A 51 12.68 -7.13 18.66
N GLU A 52 13.56 -8.12 18.78
CA GLU A 52 13.17 -9.54 18.67
C GLU A 52 12.11 -9.93 19.72
N ARG A 53 12.23 -9.43 20.95
CA ARG A 53 11.18 -9.63 21.97
C ARG A 53 9.89 -8.91 21.63
N ILE A 54 9.93 -7.66 21.15
CA ILE A 54 8.71 -6.94 20.73
C ILE A 54 8.01 -7.67 19.58
N LEU A 55 8.77 -8.13 18.58
CA LEU A 55 8.26 -8.89 17.43
C LEU A 55 7.81 -10.31 17.80
N GLY A 56 8.43 -10.93 18.81
CA GLY A 56 8.12 -12.29 19.26
C GLY A 56 6.98 -12.38 20.27
N VAL A 57 6.79 -11.36 21.12
CA VAL A 57 5.78 -11.36 22.21
C VAL A 57 4.40 -10.87 21.75
N SER A 58 4.30 -10.21 20.58
CA SER A 58 3.06 -9.58 20.09
C SER A 58 2.46 -10.19 18.80
N LYS A 59 2.98 -11.33 18.32
CA LYS A 59 2.82 -11.71 16.91
C LYS A 59 1.42 -12.17 16.46
N GLU A 60 0.60 -12.71 17.35
CA GLU A 60 -0.69 -13.34 16.98
C GLU A 60 -1.93 -12.62 17.52
N LEU A 61 -1.76 -11.69 18.45
CA LEU A 61 -2.88 -11.00 19.11
C LEU A 61 -3.07 -9.61 18.52
N GLN A 62 -4.16 -9.43 17.80
CA GLN A 62 -4.58 -8.15 17.25
C GLN A 62 -5.77 -7.59 18.02
N ALA A 63 -5.85 -6.26 18.12
CA ALA A 63 -7.05 -5.62 18.66
C ALA A 63 -8.26 -5.96 17.79
N TRP A 64 -9.47 -6.01 18.38
CA TRP A 64 -10.71 -6.27 17.64
C TRP A 64 -10.84 -5.38 16.39
N SER A 65 -10.41 -4.11 16.50
CA SER A 65 -10.47 -3.13 15.41
C SER A 65 -9.66 -3.52 14.16
N PHE A 66 -8.73 -4.48 14.25
CA PHE A 66 -8.02 -5.05 13.11
C PHE A 66 -8.99 -5.58 12.04
N LEU A 67 -10.02 -6.32 12.45
CA LEU A 67 -10.98 -6.95 11.53
C LEU A 67 -11.86 -5.93 10.78
N PRO A 68 -12.59 -5.00 11.42
CA PRO A 68 -13.40 -4.02 10.69
C PRO A 68 -12.53 -3.03 9.89
N ARG A 69 -11.30 -2.72 10.32
CA ARG A 69 -10.36 -1.93 9.50
C ARG A 69 -9.93 -2.70 8.25
N GLY A 70 -9.68 -4.00 8.39
CA GLY A 70 -9.37 -4.89 7.28
C GLY A 70 -10.53 -5.03 6.31
N ALA A 71 -11.76 -5.19 6.80
CA ALA A 71 -12.96 -5.21 5.96
C ALA A 71 -13.12 -3.90 5.17
N ARG A 72 -12.88 -2.75 5.81
CA ARG A 72 -12.88 -1.45 5.12
C ARG A 72 -11.80 -1.38 4.02
N ALA A 73 -10.59 -1.85 4.30
CA ALA A 73 -9.53 -1.89 3.28
C ALA A 73 -9.91 -2.85 2.12
N ALA A 74 -10.43 -4.04 2.44
CA ALA A 74 -10.86 -5.06 1.48
C ALA A 74 -11.98 -4.56 0.55
N HIS A 75 -12.85 -3.67 1.03
CA HIS A 75 -13.96 -3.12 0.24
C HIS A 75 -13.46 -2.28 -0.94
N SER A 76 -12.29 -1.67 -0.82
CA SER A 76 -11.65 -0.90 -1.90
C SER A 76 -10.92 -1.75 -2.95
N VAL A 77 -10.80 -3.06 -2.72
CA VAL A 77 -10.09 -4.01 -3.60
C VAL A 77 -11.09 -4.69 -4.54
N ALA A 78 -10.73 -4.75 -5.81
CA ALA A 78 -11.54 -5.31 -6.88
C ALA A 78 -10.74 -6.29 -7.74
N ARG A 79 -11.45 -7.25 -8.32
CA ARG A 79 -10.91 -8.09 -9.40
C ARG A 79 -10.91 -7.28 -10.69
N ILE A 80 -9.85 -7.37 -11.49
CA ILE A 80 -9.80 -6.78 -12.82
C ILE A 80 -10.01 -7.89 -13.83
N SER A 81 -10.95 -7.67 -14.75
CA SER A 81 -11.29 -8.61 -15.81
C SER A 81 -11.22 -7.92 -17.17
N ALA A 82 -10.67 -8.62 -18.16
CA ALA A 82 -10.55 -8.17 -19.55
C ALA A 82 -11.66 -8.78 -20.41
N ARG A 83 -12.11 -8.03 -21.42
CA ARG A 83 -13.02 -8.54 -22.46
C ARG A 83 -12.19 -8.99 -23.65
N GLU A 84 -12.08 -10.30 -23.85
CA GLU A 84 -11.32 -10.88 -24.95
C GLU A 84 -12.18 -11.84 -25.76
N ASN A 85 -12.40 -11.54 -27.05
CA ASN A 85 -13.14 -12.41 -27.99
C ASN A 85 -14.51 -12.86 -27.47
N GLY A 86 -15.25 -11.97 -26.80
CA GLY A 86 -16.56 -12.26 -26.22
C GLY A 86 -16.53 -13.04 -24.90
N ARG A 87 -15.35 -13.28 -24.34
CA ARG A 87 -15.15 -13.86 -23.00
C ARG A 87 -14.70 -12.77 -22.04
N GLU A 88 -15.04 -12.95 -20.77
CA GLU A 88 -14.53 -12.12 -19.68
C GLU A 88 -13.58 -12.98 -18.85
N LEU A 89 -12.31 -12.56 -18.80
CA LEU A 89 -11.25 -13.30 -18.14
C LEU A 89 -10.65 -12.43 -17.03
N PRO A 90 -10.59 -12.93 -15.78
CA PRO A 90 -9.83 -12.26 -14.73
C PRO A 90 -8.35 -12.16 -15.12
N VAL A 91 -7.79 -10.96 -15.04
CA VAL A 91 -6.40 -10.66 -15.42
C VAL A 91 -5.56 -10.15 -14.25
N GLY A 92 -6.19 -9.74 -13.14
CA GLY A 92 -5.46 -9.33 -11.95
C GLY A 92 -6.35 -8.74 -10.86
N THR A 93 -5.71 -8.01 -9.95
CA THR A 93 -6.33 -7.29 -8.84
C THR A 93 -6.02 -5.80 -8.96
N GLY A 94 -6.93 -4.94 -8.52
CA GLY A 94 -6.69 -3.52 -8.34
C GLY A 94 -7.35 -3.00 -7.08
N PHE A 95 -6.96 -1.81 -6.65
CA PHE A 95 -7.55 -1.18 -5.46
C PHE A 95 -7.64 0.34 -5.60
N LEU A 96 -8.67 0.92 -5.00
CA LEU A 96 -8.84 2.36 -4.98
C LEU A 96 -7.79 3.02 -4.09
N VAL A 97 -7.13 4.03 -4.64
CA VAL A 97 -6.13 4.86 -3.95
C VAL A 97 -6.59 6.31 -3.79
N SER A 98 -7.65 6.70 -4.48
CA SER A 98 -8.35 7.98 -4.30
C SER A 98 -9.87 7.76 -4.49
N PRO A 99 -10.72 8.79 -4.33
CA PRO A 99 -12.14 8.68 -4.66
C PRO A 99 -12.44 8.15 -6.07
N ARG A 100 -11.51 8.31 -7.03
CA ARG A 100 -11.70 7.97 -8.45
C ARG A 100 -10.57 7.17 -9.09
N LEU A 101 -9.40 7.08 -8.46
CA LEU A 101 -8.23 6.42 -9.06
C LEU A 101 -8.05 5.01 -8.50
N MET A 102 -7.85 4.06 -9.40
CA MET A 102 -7.45 2.68 -9.09
C MET A 102 -5.97 2.48 -9.41
N MET A 103 -5.27 1.78 -8.54
CA MET A 103 -3.92 1.28 -8.75
C MET A 103 -3.95 -0.23 -9.03
N THR A 104 -3.11 -0.67 -9.95
CA THR A 104 -2.81 -2.09 -10.25
C THR A 104 -1.40 -2.18 -10.84
N ASN A 105 -0.98 -3.34 -11.35
CA ASN A 105 0.30 -3.45 -12.06
C ASN A 105 0.24 -2.94 -13.49
N HIS A 106 1.39 -2.47 -14.00
CA HIS A 106 1.53 -2.16 -15.41
C HIS A 106 1.32 -3.42 -16.26
N HIS A 107 1.79 -4.59 -15.87
CA HIS A 107 1.53 -5.80 -16.66
C HIS A 107 0.05 -6.24 -16.68
N VAL A 108 -0.78 -5.76 -15.75
CA VAL A 108 -2.23 -5.98 -15.76
C VAL A 108 -2.91 -4.97 -16.70
N LEU A 109 -2.52 -3.69 -16.62
CA LEU A 109 -2.98 -2.61 -17.50
C LEU A 109 -1.77 -1.90 -18.15
N PRO A 110 -1.22 -2.44 -19.26
CA PRO A 110 0.02 -1.92 -19.86
C PRO A 110 -0.16 -0.55 -20.53
N ASP A 111 -1.36 -0.29 -21.05
CA ASP A 111 -1.68 0.94 -21.77
C ASP A 111 -3.17 1.29 -21.66
N ALA A 112 -3.48 2.50 -22.12
CA ALA A 112 -4.84 3.04 -22.14
C ALA A 112 -5.79 2.24 -23.03
N GLU A 113 -5.30 1.58 -24.07
CA GLU A 113 -6.12 0.76 -24.97
C GLU A 113 -6.59 -0.50 -24.24
N THR A 114 -5.67 -1.24 -23.63
CA THR A 114 -5.98 -2.39 -22.79
C THR A 114 -6.92 -2.02 -21.64
N ALA A 115 -6.70 -0.87 -21.01
CA ALA A 115 -7.57 -0.38 -19.94
C ALA A 115 -9.02 -0.15 -20.39
N ARG A 116 -9.28 0.26 -21.65
CA ARG A 116 -10.66 0.41 -22.18
C ARG A 116 -11.41 -0.91 -22.24
N ASP A 117 -10.71 -2.00 -22.57
CA ASP A 117 -11.32 -3.33 -22.70
C ASP A 117 -11.45 -4.07 -21.36
N CYS A 118 -10.86 -3.51 -20.29
CA CYS A 118 -10.96 -4.02 -18.93
C CYS A 118 -12.10 -3.39 -18.11
N PHE A 119 -12.41 -4.00 -16.97
CA PHE A 119 -13.32 -3.47 -15.97
C PHE A 119 -12.95 -4.00 -14.57
N ALA A 120 -13.34 -3.24 -13.54
CA ALA A 120 -13.21 -3.64 -12.14
C ALA A 120 -14.50 -4.30 -11.65
N GLU A 121 -14.35 -5.36 -10.85
CA GLU A 121 -15.42 -6.09 -10.18
C GLU A 121 -15.22 -5.97 -8.66
N PHE A 122 -15.89 -5.00 -8.06
CA PHE A 122 -15.96 -4.87 -6.61
C PHE A 122 -16.89 -5.93 -6.04
N ASP A 123 -16.67 -6.29 -4.78
CA ASP A 123 -17.44 -7.32 -4.08
C ASP A 123 -17.55 -8.67 -4.80
N ALA A 124 -16.60 -9.00 -5.68
CA ALA A 124 -16.40 -10.36 -6.18
C ALA A 124 -15.89 -11.24 -5.03
N GLN A 125 -16.74 -11.54 -4.04
CA GLN A 125 -16.38 -12.14 -2.76
C GLN A 125 -17.45 -13.11 -2.25
N VAL A 126 -17.15 -13.79 -1.15
CA VAL A 126 -18.14 -14.52 -0.36
C VAL A 126 -18.67 -13.62 0.77
N THR A 127 -19.97 -13.70 1.03
CA THR A 127 -20.64 -12.95 2.12
C THR A 127 -20.36 -13.60 3.49
N VAL A 128 -20.81 -12.94 4.56
CA VAL A 128 -20.75 -13.48 5.93
C VAL A 128 -21.50 -14.82 6.09
N ASP A 129 -22.49 -15.08 5.22
CA ASP A 129 -23.27 -16.32 5.20
C ASP A 129 -22.63 -17.41 4.32
N ASN A 130 -21.37 -17.22 3.88
CA ASN A 130 -20.63 -18.11 2.99
C ASN A 130 -21.29 -18.33 1.62
N THR A 131 -21.99 -17.32 1.11
CA THR A 131 -22.59 -17.35 -0.23
C THR A 131 -21.86 -16.39 -1.18
N PRO A 132 -21.72 -16.71 -2.48
CA PRO A 132 -21.17 -15.76 -3.45
C PRO A 132 -22.00 -14.49 -3.52
N GLN A 133 -21.33 -13.33 -3.50
CA GLN A 133 -21.94 -12.03 -3.72
C GLN A 133 -21.90 -11.67 -5.21
N ALA A 134 -22.95 -11.03 -5.72
CA ALA A 134 -22.94 -10.48 -7.07
C ALA A 134 -21.98 -9.27 -7.13
N PRO A 135 -20.98 -9.26 -8.03
CA PRO A 135 -20.01 -8.18 -8.09
C PRO A 135 -20.61 -6.89 -8.68
N VAL A 136 -20.13 -5.76 -8.20
CA VAL A 136 -20.42 -4.44 -8.77
C VAL A 136 -19.36 -4.12 -9.83
N ARG A 137 -19.80 -3.96 -11.08
CA ARG A 137 -18.93 -3.78 -12.24
C ARG A 137 -18.78 -2.30 -12.59
N LEU A 138 -17.55 -1.83 -12.70
CA LEU A 138 -17.23 -0.45 -13.10
C LEU A 138 -16.17 -0.45 -14.20
N GLY A 139 -16.39 0.37 -15.23
CA GLY A 139 -15.44 0.55 -16.33
C GLY A 139 -14.29 1.47 -15.93
N PHE A 140 -13.20 1.39 -16.69
CA PHE A 140 -12.10 2.34 -16.61
C PHE A 140 -12.32 3.50 -17.59
N ASP A 141 -11.79 4.67 -17.25
CA ASP A 141 -11.77 5.88 -18.07
C ASP A 141 -10.32 6.36 -18.28
N PRO A 142 -9.54 5.65 -19.13
CA PRO A 142 -8.14 5.99 -19.34
C PRO A 142 -7.95 7.30 -20.12
N ASP A 143 -8.97 7.80 -20.82
CA ASP A 143 -8.94 9.12 -21.48
C ASP A 143 -9.03 10.26 -20.45
N GLY A 144 -9.77 10.06 -19.36
CA GLY A 144 -9.82 10.99 -18.24
C GLY A 144 -8.51 11.02 -17.44
N PHE A 145 -7.93 9.86 -17.13
CA PHE A 145 -6.60 9.76 -16.52
C PHE A 145 -6.01 8.36 -16.65
N PHE A 146 -4.77 8.28 -17.18
CA PHE A 146 -3.96 7.06 -17.17
C PHE A 146 -2.47 7.42 -17.03
N VAL A 147 -1.76 6.69 -16.17
CA VAL A 147 -0.30 6.71 -16.08
C VAL A 147 0.20 5.34 -15.67
N ALA A 148 1.28 4.87 -16.27
CA ALA A 148 1.87 3.59 -15.91
C ALA A 148 3.41 3.66 -15.99
N ASP A 149 4.08 2.80 -15.24
CA ASP A 149 5.52 2.63 -15.26
C ASP A 149 5.88 1.15 -15.25
N LYS A 150 6.64 0.74 -16.27
CA LYS A 150 7.05 -0.67 -16.42
C LYS A 150 8.12 -1.07 -15.40
N ARG A 151 8.95 -0.14 -14.93
CA ARG A 151 10.09 -0.45 -14.04
C ARG A 151 9.62 -0.77 -12.63
N LEU A 152 8.69 0.02 -12.11
CA LEU A 152 8.03 -0.19 -10.82
C LEU A 152 6.75 -1.03 -10.93
N ASP A 153 6.41 -1.41 -12.16
CA ASP A 153 5.27 -2.24 -12.52
C ASP A 153 3.95 -1.78 -11.89
N TYR A 154 3.62 -0.51 -12.07
CA TYR A 154 2.33 0.04 -11.63
C TYR A 154 1.59 0.72 -12.78
N ALA A 155 0.27 0.68 -12.71
CA ALA A 155 -0.63 1.49 -13.51
C ALA A 155 -1.63 2.19 -12.58
N LEU A 156 -1.95 3.43 -12.91
CA LEU A 156 -2.95 4.26 -12.25
C LEU A 156 -3.96 4.71 -13.31
N VAL A 157 -5.23 4.40 -13.09
CA VAL A 157 -6.29 4.65 -14.06
C VAL A 157 -7.51 5.23 -13.38
N LEU A 158 -8.20 6.16 -14.06
CA LEU A 158 -9.48 6.66 -13.60
C LEU A 158 -10.52 5.56 -13.69
N LEU A 159 -11.35 5.44 -12.67
CA LEU A 159 -12.52 4.57 -12.67
C LEU A 159 -13.76 5.40 -12.98
N SER A 160 -14.61 4.91 -13.88
CA SER A 160 -15.88 5.56 -14.21
C SER A 160 -16.75 5.68 -12.96
N SER A 161 -17.54 6.75 -12.88
CA SER A 161 -18.51 6.92 -11.80
C SER A 161 -19.53 5.77 -11.78
N GLY A 162 -20.10 5.51 -10.60
CA GLY A 162 -21.20 4.57 -10.47
C GLY A 162 -22.46 5.00 -11.25
N PRO A 163 -23.49 4.13 -11.34
CA PRO A 163 -24.74 4.45 -12.03
C PRO A 163 -25.47 5.69 -11.47
N ASP A 164 -25.20 6.05 -10.22
CA ASP A 164 -25.72 7.23 -9.51
C ASP A 164 -24.87 8.49 -9.74
N GLY A 165 -23.84 8.42 -10.57
CA GLY A 165 -22.91 9.50 -10.88
C GLY A 165 -21.84 9.74 -9.80
N ARG A 166 -21.86 9.01 -8.68
CA ARG A 166 -20.92 9.24 -7.58
C ARG A 166 -19.54 8.61 -7.84
N PRO A 167 -18.46 9.21 -7.32
CA PRO A 167 -17.13 8.60 -7.29
C PRO A 167 -17.17 7.21 -6.64
N PRO A 168 -16.53 6.18 -7.23
CA PRO A 168 -16.52 4.83 -6.67
C PRO A 168 -16.01 4.77 -5.22
N GLY A 169 -15.04 5.61 -4.85
CA GLY A 169 -14.50 5.66 -3.49
C GLY A 169 -15.47 6.17 -2.44
N GLU A 170 -16.59 6.82 -2.80
CA GLU A 170 -17.65 7.15 -1.82
C GLU A 170 -18.45 5.92 -1.39
N THR A 171 -18.49 4.88 -2.24
CA THR A 171 -19.14 3.60 -1.93
C THR A 171 -18.12 2.62 -1.36
N PHE A 172 -17.00 2.43 -2.06
CA PHE A 172 -16.02 1.39 -1.75
C PHE A 172 -14.93 1.82 -0.76
N GLY A 173 -14.84 3.12 -0.45
CA GLY A 173 -13.68 3.68 0.24
C GLY A 173 -12.42 3.66 -0.64
N TRP A 174 -11.31 4.15 -0.10
CA TRP A 174 -10.01 4.08 -0.76
C TRP A 174 -8.86 4.06 0.24
N ASN A 175 -7.71 3.59 -0.23
CA ASN A 175 -6.48 3.55 0.55
C ASN A 175 -5.71 4.85 0.40
N ARG A 176 -5.62 5.62 1.48
CA ARG A 176 -4.74 6.79 1.51
C ARG A 176 -3.29 6.34 1.50
N LEU A 177 -2.52 6.87 0.57
CA LEU A 177 -1.13 6.48 0.39
C LEU A 177 -0.20 7.43 1.15
N SER A 178 0.94 6.89 1.59
CA SER A 178 1.90 7.61 2.43
C SER A 178 3.33 7.43 1.92
N LEU A 179 4.00 8.57 1.67
CA LEU A 179 5.44 8.65 1.38
C LEU A 179 6.31 8.42 2.62
N GLN A 180 5.74 8.62 3.80
CA GLN A 180 6.47 8.57 5.05
C GLN A 180 7.10 7.19 5.26
N LEU A 181 8.30 7.19 5.83
CA LEU A 181 9.02 5.97 6.21
C LEU A 181 8.44 5.38 7.51
N GLY A 182 8.98 4.25 7.96
CA GLY A 182 8.54 3.59 9.19
C GLY A 182 7.18 2.89 9.11
N LYS A 183 6.65 2.64 7.90
CA LYS A 183 5.42 1.84 7.71
C LYS A 183 5.59 0.39 8.13
N LEU A 184 6.78 -0.15 7.98
CA LEU A 184 7.07 -1.57 8.12
C LEU A 184 8.58 -1.75 8.33
N VAL A 185 8.95 -2.71 9.15
CA VAL A 185 10.35 -3.15 9.36
C VAL A 185 10.46 -4.66 9.15
N VAL A 186 11.67 -5.14 8.88
CA VAL A 186 11.92 -6.56 8.59
C VAL A 186 11.44 -7.42 9.76
N GLY A 187 10.74 -8.51 9.46
CA GLY A 187 10.18 -9.45 10.43
C GLY A 187 8.73 -9.18 10.83
N GLU A 188 8.16 -8.00 10.52
CA GLU A 188 6.75 -7.69 10.78
C GLU A 188 5.81 -8.40 9.79
N PRO A 189 4.58 -8.76 10.23
CA PRO A 189 3.54 -9.29 9.35
C PRO A 189 3.18 -8.35 8.19
N VAL A 190 2.79 -8.94 7.07
CA VAL A 190 2.24 -8.23 5.91
C VAL A 190 0.96 -8.89 5.44
N ASN A 191 -0.09 -8.10 5.26
CA ASN A 191 -1.41 -8.60 4.89
C ASN A 191 -1.67 -8.35 3.40
N VAL A 192 -2.14 -9.35 2.66
CA VAL A 192 -2.46 -9.21 1.23
C VAL A 192 -3.93 -9.51 1.00
N ILE A 193 -4.59 -8.69 0.18
CA ILE A 193 -5.98 -8.90 -0.24
C ILE A 193 -6.01 -8.93 -1.76
N GLY A 194 -6.63 -9.94 -2.36
CA GLY A 194 -6.61 -10.10 -3.80
C GLY A 194 -7.54 -11.16 -4.35
N HIS A 195 -7.34 -11.47 -5.63
CA HIS A 195 -8.11 -12.43 -6.40
C HIS A 195 -7.17 -13.51 -6.99
N PRO A 196 -6.62 -14.41 -6.17
CA PRO A 196 -5.77 -15.51 -6.65
C PRO A 196 -6.50 -16.29 -7.74
N MET A 197 -5.82 -16.55 -8.86
CA MET A 197 -6.33 -17.25 -10.04
C MET A 197 -7.63 -16.65 -10.60
N GLY A 198 -7.93 -15.38 -10.31
CA GLY A 198 -9.20 -14.76 -10.67
C GLY A 198 -10.40 -15.25 -9.84
N ARG A 199 -10.18 -15.98 -8.74
CA ARG A 199 -11.24 -16.43 -7.82
C ARG A 199 -11.90 -15.24 -7.10
N LEU A 200 -12.88 -15.56 -6.26
CA LEU A 200 -13.46 -14.60 -5.33
C LEU A 200 -12.38 -14.08 -4.38
N LYS A 201 -12.63 -12.91 -3.78
CA LYS A 201 -11.69 -12.18 -2.93
C LYS A 201 -11.21 -13.05 -1.78
N GLU A 202 -9.89 -13.14 -1.65
CA GLU A 202 -9.22 -13.88 -0.59
C GLU A 202 -8.24 -12.96 0.15
N ILE A 203 -7.87 -13.36 1.37
CA ILE A 203 -7.04 -12.58 2.27
C ILE A 203 -5.97 -13.45 2.93
N ALA A 204 -4.72 -13.01 2.83
CA ALA A 204 -3.58 -13.63 3.48
C ALA A 204 -3.13 -12.76 4.67
N VAL A 205 -3.44 -13.22 5.89
CA VAL A 205 -3.13 -12.51 7.17
C VAL A 205 -2.38 -13.39 8.17
N ARG A 206 -2.01 -14.62 7.78
CA ARG A 206 -1.24 -15.57 8.59
C ARG A 206 0.01 -16.03 7.86
N ASP A 207 0.97 -16.55 8.63
CA ASP A 207 2.23 -17.12 8.14
C ASP A 207 3.04 -16.21 7.19
N ASN A 208 2.84 -14.90 7.35
CA ASN A 208 3.44 -13.87 6.52
C ASN A 208 4.44 -13.02 7.31
N ALA A 209 5.44 -12.49 6.60
CA ALA A 209 6.40 -11.55 7.18
C ALA A 209 7.21 -10.84 6.10
N LEU A 210 7.57 -9.58 6.34
CA LEU A 210 8.61 -8.91 5.57
C LEU A 210 9.96 -9.60 5.78
N GLN A 211 10.63 -9.98 4.70
CA GLN A 211 11.92 -10.66 4.73
C GLN A 211 13.08 -9.72 4.43
N VAL A 212 12.95 -8.89 3.38
CA VAL A 212 14.00 -7.96 2.96
C VAL A 212 13.39 -6.67 2.44
N ARG A 213 14.03 -5.55 2.74
CA ARG A 213 13.75 -4.26 2.12
C ARG A 213 14.86 -3.91 1.12
N LEU A 214 14.48 -3.77 -0.15
CA LEU A 214 15.32 -3.25 -1.22
C LEU A 214 14.99 -1.77 -1.46
N ASP A 215 15.76 -1.12 -2.33
CA ASP A 215 15.56 0.30 -2.66
C ASP A 215 14.17 0.55 -3.24
N ASP A 216 13.80 -0.22 -4.27
CA ASP A 216 12.52 -0.07 -4.98
C ASP A 216 11.44 -1.06 -4.51
N PHE A 217 11.85 -2.21 -3.97
CA PHE A 217 10.96 -3.35 -3.73
C PHE A 217 11.01 -3.87 -2.29
N LEU A 218 9.97 -4.61 -1.89
CA LEU A 218 9.93 -5.41 -0.68
C LEU A 218 9.87 -6.89 -1.04
N HIS A 219 10.64 -7.71 -0.34
CA HIS A 219 10.52 -9.17 -0.37
C HIS A 219 9.84 -9.66 0.89
N TYR A 220 8.80 -10.46 0.77
CA TYR A 220 8.01 -10.93 1.89
C TYR A 220 7.50 -12.35 1.67
N ARG A 221 7.35 -13.09 2.76
CA ARG A 221 6.68 -14.40 2.74
C ARG A 221 5.19 -14.17 2.92
N THR A 222 4.39 -14.82 2.08
CA THR A 222 2.93 -14.93 2.21
C THR A 222 2.46 -16.01 1.23
N ASP A 223 1.31 -16.61 1.49
CA ASP A 223 0.67 -17.54 0.56
C ASP A 223 -0.06 -16.73 -0.52
N THR A 224 0.60 -16.53 -1.66
CA THR A 224 0.00 -15.91 -2.84
C THR A 224 0.15 -16.82 -4.04
N GLU A 225 -0.94 -16.95 -4.79
CA GLU A 225 -0.99 -17.62 -6.10
C GLU A 225 -1.00 -16.55 -7.21
N PRO A 226 -0.67 -16.90 -8.48
CA PRO A 226 -0.83 -15.95 -9.58
C PRO A 226 -2.26 -15.37 -9.64
N GLY A 227 -2.47 -14.19 -10.21
CA GLY A 227 -3.76 -13.46 -10.11
C GLY A 227 -3.86 -12.49 -8.93
N ASN A 228 -2.98 -12.62 -7.92
CA ASN A 228 -2.77 -11.56 -6.93
C ASN A 228 -2.00 -10.35 -7.50
N SER A 229 -1.54 -10.39 -8.74
CA SER A 229 -0.89 -9.23 -9.39
C SER A 229 -1.76 -7.98 -9.25
N GLY A 230 -1.17 -6.93 -8.67
CA GLY A 230 -1.81 -5.65 -8.43
C GLY A 230 -2.48 -5.55 -7.06
N SER A 231 -2.40 -6.61 -6.24
CA SER A 231 -2.90 -6.60 -4.87
C SER A 231 -2.13 -5.61 -4.00
N PRO A 232 -2.84 -4.85 -3.15
CA PRO A 232 -2.20 -4.07 -2.10
C PRO A 232 -1.62 -5.00 -1.03
N VAL A 233 -0.39 -4.70 -0.63
CA VAL A 233 0.27 -5.28 0.54
C VAL A 233 0.16 -4.27 1.67
N TYR A 234 -0.31 -4.70 2.84
CA TYR A 234 -0.57 -3.87 4.00
C TYR A 234 0.34 -4.24 5.19
N ASN A 235 0.57 -3.29 6.10
CA ASN A 235 0.95 -3.60 7.48
C ASN A 235 -0.28 -3.89 8.36
N ASP A 236 -0.09 -4.18 9.65
CA ASP A 236 -1.20 -4.43 10.60
C ASP A 236 -2.09 -3.22 10.88
N GLN A 237 -1.64 -2.01 10.51
CA GLN A 237 -2.45 -0.80 10.58
C GLN A 237 -3.30 -0.59 9.32
N TRP A 238 -3.28 -1.53 8.37
CA TRP A 238 -3.93 -1.44 7.07
C TRP A 238 -3.44 -0.25 6.24
N GLU A 239 -2.15 0.13 6.40
CA GLU A 239 -1.48 1.08 5.51
C GLU A 239 -0.83 0.32 4.35
N VAL A 240 -1.00 0.81 3.11
CA VAL A 240 -0.38 0.16 1.94
C VAL A 240 1.14 0.39 1.96
N VAL A 241 1.88 -0.72 2.01
CA VAL A 241 3.34 -0.74 2.06
C VAL A 241 3.95 -1.04 0.69
N ALA A 242 3.31 -1.90 -0.09
CA ALA A 242 3.75 -2.28 -1.43
C ALA A 242 2.57 -2.66 -2.35
N LEU A 243 2.85 -2.69 -3.65
CA LEU A 243 2.01 -3.24 -4.70
C LEU A 243 2.59 -4.59 -5.11
N HIS A 244 1.89 -5.70 -4.86
CA HIS A 244 2.36 -7.04 -5.25
C HIS A 244 2.43 -7.15 -6.77
N HIS A 245 3.50 -7.76 -7.31
CA HIS A 245 3.60 -7.97 -8.76
C HIS A 245 4.20 -9.31 -9.20
N SER A 246 5.01 -9.98 -8.37
CA SER A 246 5.56 -11.29 -8.75
C SER A 246 6.03 -12.12 -7.55
N GLY A 247 6.19 -13.42 -7.77
CA GLY A 247 7.01 -14.26 -6.92
C GLY A 247 8.51 -14.00 -7.15
N VAL A 248 9.33 -14.40 -6.18
CA VAL A 248 10.79 -14.41 -6.28
C VAL A 248 11.24 -15.87 -6.36
N PRO A 249 11.79 -16.32 -7.49
CA PRO A 249 12.21 -17.70 -7.65
C PRO A 249 13.53 -17.95 -6.91
N ARG A 250 13.71 -19.17 -6.41
CA ARG A 250 15.04 -19.64 -6.02
C ARG A 250 15.92 -19.65 -7.25
N THR A 251 17.14 -19.16 -7.07
CA THR A 251 18.16 -19.16 -8.11
C THR A 251 19.40 -19.87 -7.63
N ASP A 252 20.10 -20.57 -8.52
CA ASP A 252 21.42 -21.12 -8.23
C ASP A 252 22.50 -20.03 -8.09
N GLY A 253 23.76 -20.44 -7.86
CA GLY A 253 24.89 -19.52 -7.72
C GLY A 253 25.18 -18.66 -8.97
N GLN A 254 24.63 -19.03 -10.13
CA GLN A 254 24.73 -18.30 -11.40
C GLN A 254 23.49 -17.44 -11.70
N GLY A 255 22.49 -17.45 -10.81
CA GLY A 255 21.26 -16.67 -10.98
C GLY A 255 20.19 -17.34 -11.85
N ARG A 256 20.35 -18.63 -12.17
CA ARG A 256 19.36 -19.39 -12.97
C ARG A 256 18.26 -19.94 -12.07
N THR A 257 17.01 -19.85 -12.51
CA THR A 257 15.84 -20.31 -11.76
C THR A 257 15.89 -21.83 -11.51
N VAL A 258 15.48 -22.23 -10.31
CA VAL A 258 15.46 -23.61 -9.85
C VAL A 258 14.00 -24.08 -9.72
N ARG A 259 13.73 -25.32 -10.13
CA ARG A 259 12.46 -26.02 -9.97
C ARG A 259 12.32 -26.60 -8.56
N ARG A 260 11.10 -26.95 -8.15
CA ARG A 260 10.81 -27.52 -6.82
C ARG A 260 11.53 -28.84 -6.53
N ASP A 261 11.92 -29.58 -7.55
CA ASP A 261 12.71 -30.82 -7.45
C ASP A 261 14.23 -30.58 -7.34
N GLY A 262 14.66 -29.31 -7.37
CA GLY A 262 16.05 -28.91 -7.27
C GLY A 262 16.79 -28.83 -8.61
N GLU A 263 16.15 -29.19 -9.72
CA GLU A 263 16.73 -29.04 -11.05
C GLU A 263 16.62 -27.60 -11.58
N LEU A 264 17.34 -27.28 -12.65
CA LEU A 264 17.22 -25.97 -13.30
C LEU A 264 15.92 -25.89 -14.10
N TRP A 265 15.23 -24.76 -14.00
CA TRP A 265 14.07 -24.46 -14.84
C TRP A 265 14.52 -24.17 -16.27
N GLN A 266 13.84 -24.77 -17.23
CA GLN A 266 14.10 -24.67 -18.66
C GLN A 266 12.92 -24.05 -19.40
N ARG A 267 13.20 -23.52 -20.60
CA ARG A 267 12.16 -22.95 -21.46
C ARG A 267 11.19 -24.04 -21.89
N GLY A 268 9.96 -23.98 -21.39
CA GLY A 268 8.90 -24.97 -21.64
C GLY A 268 8.38 -25.61 -20.36
N ASP A 269 9.13 -25.49 -19.26
CA ASP A 269 8.63 -25.86 -17.93
C ASP A 269 7.52 -24.89 -17.50
N GLY A 270 6.47 -25.41 -16.88
CA GLY A 270 5.40 -24.58 -16.33
C GLY A 270 5.90 -23.72 -15.16
N GLU A 271 5.27 -22.56 -14.94
CA GLU A 271 5.59 -21.69 -13.79
C GLU A 271 5.28 -22.35 -12.44
N ASP A 272 4.35 -23.30 -12.41
CA ASP A 272 4.00 -24.12 -11.27
C ASP A 272 5.16 -25.02 -10.79
N SER A 273 6.10 -25.34 -11.68
CA SER A 273 7.30 -26.11 -11.35
C SER A 273 8.39 -25.28 -10.67
N VAL A 274 8.31 -23.95 -10.73
CA VAL A 274 9.30 -23.04 -10.15
C VAL A 274 9.26 -23.14 -8.62
N ASP A 275 10.44 -23.14 -8.02
CA ASP A 275 10.58 -23.04 -6.58
C ASP A 275 10.56 -21.57 -6.15
N TRP A 276 9.41 -21.11 -5.66
CA TRP A 276 9.22 -19.74 -5.18
C TRP A 276 9.63 -19.63 -3.71
N VAL A 277 10.51 -18.68 -3.40
CA VAL A 277 11.08 -18.50 -2.04
C VAL A 277 10.58 -17.24 -1.33
N SER A 278 9.99 -16.31 -2.07
CA SER A 278 9.46 -15.05 -1.55
C SER A 278 8.47 -14.45 -2.55
N ASN A 279 7.80 -13.38 -2.16
CA ASN A 279 7.02 -12.51 -3.03
C ASN A 279 7.69 -11.15 -3.12
N GLU A 280 7.53 -10.47 -4.25
CA GLU A 280 8.03 -9.13 -4.49
C GLU A 280 6.87 -8.15 -4.69
N GLY A 281 7.03 -6.96 -4.09
CA GLY A 281 6.12 -5.85 -4.31
C GLY A 281 6.84 -4.51 -4.41
N ALA A 282 6.40 -3.66 -5.33
CA ALA A 282 6.94 -2.31 -5.49
C ALA A 282 6.56 -1.44 -4.30
N ARG A 283 7.52 -0.78 -3.68
CA ARG A 283 7.30 0.06 -2.49
C ARG A 283 6.41 1.24 -2.84
N ILE A 284 5.30 1.41 -2.12
CA ILE A 284 4.38 2.53 -2.38
C ILE A 284 5.06 3.90 -2.22
N SER A 285 6.01 4.03 -1.30
CA SER A 285 6.74 5.30 -1.18
C SER A 285 7.66 5.60 -2.37
N VAL A 286 8.09 4.58 -3.12
CA VAL A 286 8.87 4.74 -4.36
C VAL A 286 7.95 5.05 -5.53
N VAL A 287 6.81 4.37 -5.63
CA VAL A 287 5.75 4.68 -6.61
C VAL A 287 5.28 6.13 -6.47
N LEU A 288 4.99 6.59 -5.26
CA LEU A 288 4.59 7.98 -5.01
C LEU A 288 5.70 9.00 -5.34
N LYS A 289 6.97 8.70 -5.04
CA LYS A 289 8.10 9.56 -5.44
C LYS A 289 8.22 9.68 -6.96
N HIS A 290 8.01 8.57 -7.67
CA HIS A 290 7.98 8.56 -9.13
C HIS A 290 6.79 9.37 -9.66
N LEU A 291 5.57 9.14 -9.17
CA LEU A 291 4.40 9.94 -9.55
C LEU A 291 4.63 11.43 -9.33
N ALA A 292 5.20 11.83 -8.19
CA ALA A 292 5.47 13.23 -7.88
C ALA A 292 6.50 13.88 -8.84
N SER A 293 7.36 13.10 -9.51
CA SER A 293 8.34 13.63 -10.48
C SER A 293 7.79 13.76 -11.90
N LEU A 294 6.60 13.22 -12.19
CA LEU A 294 6.01 13.26 -13.52
C LEU A 294 5.34 14.62 -13.82
N PRO A 295 5.35 15.06 -15.10
CA PRO A 295 4.71 16.30 -15.51
C PRO A 295 3.19 16.09 -15.63
N PHE A 296 2.44 16.54 -14.62
CA PHE A 296 0.97 16.54 -14.63
C PHE A 296 0.40 17.94 -14.84
N THR A 297 -0.76 18.03 -15.50
CA THR A 297 -1.56 19.26 -15.52
C THR A 297 -2.16 19.55 -14.14
N PRO A 298 -2.59 20.78 -13.84
CA PRO A 298 -3.25 21.10 -12.57
C PRO A 298 -4.45 20.19 -12.27
N ALA A 299 -5.29 19.92 -13.28
CA ALA A 299 -6.45 19.02 -13.14
C ALA A 299 -6.04 17.58 -12.78
N GLN A 300 -4.94 17.09 -13.35
CA GLN A 300 -4.38 15.77 -13.03
C GLN A 300 -3.80 15.74 -11.61
N ARG A 301 -3.15 16.81 -11.15
CA ARG A 301 -2.66 16.92 -9.76
C ARG A 301 -3.80 16.90 -8.76
N GLU A 302 -4.92 17.55 -9.05
CA GLU A 302 -6.12 17.51 -8.19
C GLU A 302 -6.66 16.07 -8.05
N LEU A 303 -6.70 15.29 -9.13
CA LEU A 303 -7.08 13.88 -9.06
C LEU A 303 -6.13 13.07 -8.16
N LEU A 304 -4.82 13.30 -8.30
CA LEU A 304 -3.78 12.62 -7.51
C LEU A 304 -3.78 13.05 -6.04
N ALA A 305 -4.11 14.30 -5.74
CA ALA A 305 -4.23 14.81 -4.37
C ALA A 305 -5.30 14.06 -3.56
N GLY A 306 -6.29 13.48 -4.23
CA GLY A 306 -7.28 12.57 -3.63
C GLY A 306 -6.66 11.33 -2.96
N MET A 307 -5.40 11.00 -3.23
CA MET A 307 -4.66 9.94 -2.52
C MET A 307 -4.34 10.27 -1.06
N GLY A 308 -4.55 11.52 -0.64
CA GLY A 308 -4.39 12.00 0.72
C GLY A 308 -3.11 12.81 0.92
N ALA A 309 -3.08 13.61 1.99
CA ALA A 309 -2.00 14.56 2.26
C ALA A 309 -0.62 13.91 2.43
N GLU A 310 -0.56 12.69 2.97
CA GLU A 310 0.69 11.96 3.14
C GLU A 310 1.28 11.41 1.83
N SER A 311 0.55 11.51 0.71
CA SER A 311 1.03 11.08 -0.61
C SER A 311 2.15 11.97 -1.16
N GLY A 312 2.31 13.18 -0.60
CA GLY A 312 3.24 14.21 -1.05
C GLY A 312 2.89 14.83 -2.41
N ILE A 313 1.72 14.53 -2.96
CA ILE A 313 1.21 15.15 -4.17
C ILE A 313 0.08 16.09 -3.75
N SER A 314 0.34 17.40 -3.87
CA SER A 314 -0.65 18.43 -3.56
C SER A 314 -1.39 18.87 -4.81
N GLY A 315 -2.68 19.18 -4.66
CA GLY A 315 -3.41 19.99 -5.62
C GLY A 315 -2.87 21.43 -5.60
N ASP A 316 -2.93 22.13 -6.73
CA ASP A 316 -2.44 23.51 -6.83
C ASP A 316 -3.24 24.47 -5.90
N GLY A 317 -4.38 24.03 -5.35
CA GLY A 317 -5.13 24.75 -4.32
C GLY A 317 -4.50 24.80 -2.92
N ALA A 318 -3.43 24.04 -2.63
CA ALA A 318 -2.78 24.04 -1.31
C ALA A 318 -1.63 25.05 -1.18
N ALA A 319 -1.08 25.55 -2.29
CA ALA A 319 0.07 26.45 -2.28
C ALA A 319 -0.28 27.91 -1.88
N THR A 320 -1.57 28.28 -1.89
CA THR A 320 -2.02 29.66 -1.61
C THR A 320 -2.45 29.92 -0.16
N ALA A 321 -2.53 28.90 0.70
CA ALA A 321 -3.00 29.06 2.08
C ALA A 321 -1.89 29.28 3.14
N SER A 322 -0.60 29.17 2.78
CA SER A 322 0.51 29.31 3.75
C SER A 322 1.21 30.67 3.74
N ALA A 323 0.64 31.68 3.09
CA ALA A 323 1.28 33.00 2.95
C ALA A 323 0.36 34.17 3.32
N THR A 324 -0.29 34.14 4.49
CA THR A 324 -0.71 35.38 5.18
C THR A 324 -1.19 35.09 6.60
N THR A 325 -0.28 35.27 7.58
CA THR A 325 -0.58 35.76 8.94
C THR A 325 0.73 36.12 9.64
N GLY A 326 1.34 37.18 9.13
CA GLY A 326 2.48 37.85 9.76
C GLY A 326 2.26 39.35 9.67
N THR A 327 1.22 39.87 10.33
CA THR A 327 1.04 41.31 10.49
C THR A 327 1.24 41.67 11.96
N THR A 328 2.40 42.26 12.20
CA THR A 328 2.82 42.96 13.41
C THR A 328 1.81 44.04 13.79
N GLY A 329 1.17 43.89 14.95
CA GLY A 329 0.41 44.94 15.63
C GLY A 329 1.20 45.45 16.84
N THR A 330 2.03 46.48 16.63
CA THR A 330 2.63 47.28 17.70
C THR A 330 1.63 48.39 18.05
N THR A 331 1.08 48.38 19.26
CA THR A 331 0.41 49.57 19.82
C THR A 331 0.97 49.89 21.18
N ALA A 332 1.62 51.05 21.23
CA ALA A 332 2.27 51.66 22.36
C ALA A 332 1.28 52.02 23.47
N THR A 333 1.70 51.80 24.71
CA THR A 333 1.02 52.24 25.92
C THR A 333 1.53 53.65 26.24
N THR A 334 0.74 54.67 25.94
CA THR A 334 0.96 56.04 26.45
C THR A 334 0.05 56.27 27.65
N GLY A 335 0.67 56.52 28.80
CA GLY A 335 -0.04 56.88 30.03
C GLY A 335 -0.72 58.24 29.93
N THR A 336 -1.79 58.41 30.70
CA THR A 336 -2.32 59.72 31.07
C THR A 336 -2.82 59.63 32.50
N THR A 337 -2.29 60.53 33.32
CA THR A 337 -2.56 60.77 34.73
C THR A 337 -3.70 61.76 34.94
N ALA A 338 -4.27 61.74 36.15
CA ALA A 338 -5.21 62.69 36.77
C ALA A 338 -6.68 62.57 36.32
N ALA A 339 -7.70 62.76 37.16
CA ALA A 339 -7.75 63.43 38.45
C ALA A 339 -8.83 62.83 39.38
N VAL A 340 -8.54 62.91 40.67
CA VAL A 340 -9.45 62.71 41.80
C VAL A 340 -10.17 64.04 42.08
N THR A 341 -11.49 64.04 42.32
CA THR A 341 -12.15 64.98 43.25
C THR A 341 -13.49 64.40 43.71
N PRO A 342 -13.95 64.72 44.94
CA PRO A 342 -14.87 63.89 45.71
C PRO A 342 -16.28 64.48 45.81
N THR A 343 -17.25 63.62 46.15
CA THR A 343 -18.19 63.79 47.28
C THR A 343 -18.89 62.46 47.52
#